data_AF-A0A9D0IJF3-F1
#
_entry.id   AF-A0A9D0IJF3-F1
#
_cell.length_a   1.000
_cell.length_b   1.000
_cell.length_c   1.000
_cell.angle_alpha   90.00
_cell.angle_beta   90.00
_cell.angle_gamma   90.00
#
_symmetry.space_group_name_H-M   'P 1'
#
loop_
_entity.id
_entity.type
_entity.pdbx_description
1 polymer ?
#
loop_
_entity_poly.entity_id
_entity_poly.type
_entity_poly.pdbx_seq_one_letter_code
_entity_poly.pdbx_strand_id
1 'polypeptide(L)' 'NAESISQYLEQHHLDAHQAAVYKGLYKDADWYVLLYGIYPSRQAAIDARASLPAAIRRDQPWPRTLKSVHSAIRAIQ' A
#
# COMPACT_ATOMS: atom_id res chain seq x y z
N ASN A 1 -7.63 -10.56 1.78
CA ASN A 1 -7.29 -11.46 0.64
C ASN A 1 -7.15 -10.59 -0.61
N ALA A 2 -6.73 -11.11 -1.77
CA ALA A 2 -6.53 -10.25 -2.95
C ALA A 2 -7.82 -9.57 -3.43
N GLU A 3 -8.95 -10.28 -3.34
CA GLU A 3 -10.28 -9.79 -3.77
C GLU A 3 -10.78 -8.60 -2.92
N SER A 4 -10.47 -8.56 -1.62
CA SER A 4 -10.88 -7.44 -0.75
C SER A 4 -10.22 -6.11 -1.13
N ILE A 5 -9.15 -6.14 -1.93
CA ILE A 5 -8.43 -4.91 -2.30
C ILE A 5 -9.16 -4.15 -3.39
N SER A 6 -9.74 -4.83 -4.39
CA SER A 6 -10.53 -4.16 -5.42
C SER A 6 -11.72 -3.41 -4.81
N GLN A 7 -12.43 -4.06 -3.88
CA GLN A 7 -13.52 -3.43 -3.14
C GLN A 7 -13.06 -2.23 -2.31
N TYR A 8 -11.88 -2.31 -1.68
CA TYR A 8 -11.30 -1.19 -0.94
C TYR A 8 -10.97 0.01 -1.83
N LEU A 9 -10.43 -0.24 -3.03
CA LEU A 9 -10.14 0.81 -4.01
C LEU A 9 -11.43 1.50 -4.48
N GLU A 10 -12.46 0.72 -4.81
CA GLU A 10 -13.78 1.24 -5.21
C GLU A 10 -14.45 2.03 -4.09
N GLN A 11 -14.49 1.48 -2.87
CA GLN A 11 -15.13 2.11 -1.70
C GLN A 11 -14.51 3.46 -1.36
N HIS A 12 -13.21 3.62 -1.59
CA HIS A 12 -12.48 4.85 -1.30
C HIS A 12 -12.21 5.71 -2.54
N HIS A 13 -12.79 5.35 -3.69
CA HIS A 13 -12.60 6.05 -4.97
C HIS A 13 -11.12 6.29 -5.32
N LEU A 14 -10.28 5.29 -5.06
CA LEU A 14 -8.86 5.33 -5.35
C LEU A 14 -8.59 4.93 -6.80
N ASP A 15 -7.59 5.56 -7.41
CA ASP A 15 -7.15 5.20 -8.76
C ASP A 15 -6.39 3.87 -8.74
N ALA A 16 -6.95 2.86 -9.39
CA ALA A 16 -6.35 1.54 -9.51
C ALA A 16 -4.99 1.57 -10.25
N HIS A 17 -4.74 2.54 -11.12
CA HIS A 17 -3.45 2.69 -11.80
C HIS A 17 -2.33 3.16 -10.87
N GLN A 18 -2.67 3.77 -9.74
CA GLN A 18 -1.72 4.15 -8.70
C GLN A 18 -1.56 3.08 -7.62
N ALA A 19 -2.45 2.10 -7.60
CA ALA A 19 -2.40 1.01 -6.64
C ALA A 19 -1.46 -0.12 -7.10
N ALA A 20 -0.71 -0.67 -6.15
CA ALA A 20 0.05 -1.89 -6.34
C ALA A 20 -0.17 -2.81 -5.14
N VAL A 21 -0.25 -4.12 -5.37
CA VAL A 21 -0.42 -5.10 -4.31
C VAL A 21 0.71 -6.10 -4.40
N TYR A 22 1.27 -6.46 -3.25
CA TYR A 22 2.09 -7.64 -3.16
C TYR A 22 1.61 -8.53 -2.01
N LYS A 23 1.62 -9.84 -2.27
CA LYS A 23 1.53 -10.86 -1.22
C LYS A 23 2.84 -10.84 -0.44
N GLY A 24 2.82 -11.06 0.86
CA GLY A 24 3.99 -11.21 1.73
C GLY A 24 3.69 -12.24 2.82
N LEU A 25 4.70 -12.56 3.62
CA LEU A 25 4.58 -13.45 4.78
C LEU A 25 4.70 -12.62 6.07
N TYR A 26 3.69 -12.70 6.93
CA TYR A 26 3.73 -12.09 8.26
C TYR A 26 3.28 -13.13 9.29
N LYS A 27 4.21 -13.52 10.19
CA LYS A 27 3.97 -14.55 11.22
C LYS A 27 3.37 -15.85 10.64
N ASP A 28 4.00 -16.38 9.60
CA ASP A 28 3.59 -17.61 8.91
C ASP A 28 2.20 -17.56 8.26
N ALA A 29 1.59 -16.37 8.16
CA ALA A 29 0.33 -16.14 7.48
C ALA A 29 0.53 -15.27 6.22
N ASP A 30 -0.27 -15.58 5.20
CA ASP A 30 -0.37 -14.80 3.98
C ASP A 30 -0.90 -13.40 4.29
N TRP A 31 -0.09 -12.39 4.01
CA TRP A 31 -0.42 -10.99 4.22
C TRP A 31 -0.41 -10.25 2.88
N TYR A 32 -1.46 -9.46 2.60
CA TYR A 32 -1.54 -8.67 1.38
C TYR A 32 -1.36 -7.19 1.72
N VAL A 33 -0.35 -6.55 1.12
CA VAL A 33 -0.10 -5.11 1.30
C VAL A 33 -0.61 -4.36 0.09
N LEU A 34 -1.52 -3.40 0.30
CA LEU A 34 -1.86 -2.39 -0.68
C LEU A 34 -0.87 -1.21 -0.56
N LEU A 35 -0.23 -0.87 -1.67
CA LEU A 35 0.61 0.30 -1.86
C LEU A 35 -0.14 1.26 -2.77
N TYR A 36 0.01 2.56 -2.54
CA TYR A 36 -0.66 3.59 -3.34
C TYR A 36 0.34 4.70 -3.68
N GLY A 37 0.55 4.91 -4.98
CA GLY A 37 1.47 5.89 -5.52
C GLY A 37 2.95 5.50 -5.46
N ILE A 38 3.75 6.19 -6.28
CA ILE A 38 5.21 6.16 -6.24
C ILE A 38 5.68 7.59 -6.01
N TYR A 39 6.47 7.78 -4.95
CA TYR A 39 6.91 9.10 -4.53
C TYR A 39 8.44 9.21 -4.58
N PRO A 40 8.99 10.36 -5.00
CA PRO A 40 10.44 10.54 -5.16
C PRO A 40 11.19 10.59 -3.82
N SER A 41 10.49 10.87 -2.71
CA SER A 41 11.08 10.94 -1.38
C SER A 41 10.08 10.53 -0.29
N ARG A 42 10.62 10.24 0.90
CA ARG A 42 9.80 9.97 2.08
C ARG A 42 8.91 11.17 2.43
N GLN A 43 9.43 12.39 2.28
CA GLN A 43 8.65 13.59 2.54
C GLN A 43 7.48 13.73 1.57
N ALA A 44 7.70 13.52 0.27
CA ALA A 44 6.64 13.53 -0.72
C ALA A 44 5.53 12.50 -0.43
N ALA A 45 5.91 11.30 0.06
CA ALA A 45 4.95 10.30 0.50
C ALA A 45 4.17 10.71 1.76
N ILE A 46 4.82 11.40 2.70
CA ILE A 46 4.16 11.93 3.91
C ILE A 46 3.17 13.03 3.53
N ASP A 47 3.58 13.95 2.65
CA ASP A 47 2.74 15.06 2.20
C ASP A 47 1.53 14.55 1.42
N ALA A 48 1.72 13.52 0.59
CA ALA A 48 0.64 12.85 -0.14
C ALA A 48 -0.38 12.15 0.77
N ARG A 49 -0.06 11.88 2.05
CA ARG A 49 -1.10 11.40 2.99
C ARG A 49 -2.22 12.41 3.17
N ALA A 50 -1.93 13.70 3.04
CA ALA A 50 -2.94 14.74 3.23
C ALA A 50 -4.01 14.70 2.14
N SER A 51 -3.68 14.27 0.92
CA SER A 51 -4.61 14.15 -0.21
C SER A 51 -5.44 12.87 -0.21
N LEU A 52 -5.15 11.92 0.68
CA LEU A 52 -5.93 10.70 0.80
C LEU A 52 -7.32 10.96 1.44
N PRO A 53 -8.34 10.16 1.09
CA PRO A 53 -9.64 10.18 1.77
C PRO A 53 -9.52 10.09 3.29
N ALA A 54 -10.42 10.77 4.01
CA ALA A 54 -10.38 10.85 5.47
C ALA A 54 -10.39 9.48 6.16
N ALA A 55 -11.14 8.51 5.62
CA ALA A 55 -11.17 7.13 6.12
C ALA A 55 -9.77 6.49 6.10
N ILE A 56 -9.04 6.65 5.00
CA ILE A 56 -7.68 6.11 4.84
C ILE A 56 -6.69 6.85 5.73
N ARG A 57 -6.79 8.17 5.82
CA ARG A 57 -5.90 8.96 6.70
C ARG A 57 -6.01 8.55 8.16
N ARG A 58 -7.20 8.12 8.60
CA ARG A 58 -7.46 7.65 9.97
C ARG A 58 -6.68 6.37 10.29
N ASP A 59 -6.47 5.52 9.30
CA ASP A 59 -5.68 4.28 9.43
C ASP A 59 -4.16 4.54 9.40
N GLN A 60 -3.77 5.82 9.28
CA GLN A 60 -2.38 6.30 9.33
C GLN A 60 -1.43 5.51 8.40
N PRO A 61 -1.67 5.54 7.07
CA PRO A 61 -0.79 4.88 6.11
C PRO A 61 0.64 5.33 6.30
N TRP A 62 1.56 4.36 6.36
CA TRP A 62 2.97 4.60 6.59
C TRP A 62 3.76 4.49 5.28
N PRO A 63 4.65 5.45 4.98
CA PRO A 63 5.53 5.35 3.82
C PRO A 63 6.41 4.10 3.86
N ARG A 64 6.55 3.44 2.72
CA ARG A 64 7.43 2.28 2.52
C ARG A 64 8.43 2.57 1.42
N THR A 65 9.69 2.16 1.65
CA THR A 65 10.72 2.28 0.61
C THR A 65 10.57 1.14 -0.40
N LEU A 66 10.81 1.43 -1.68
CA LEU A 66 10.82 0.40 -2.72
C LEU A 66 11.83 -0.72 -2.43
N LYS A 67 12.97 -0.37 -1.81
CA LYS A 67 13.94 -1.35 -1.32
C LYS A 67 13.31 -2.35 -0.34
N SER A 68 12.56 -1.86 0.66
CA SER A 68 11.86 -2.72 1.64
C SER A 68 10.79 -3.58 0.97
N VAL A 69 10.05 -3.02 0.01
CA VAL A 69 9.03 -3.75 -0.74
C VAL A 69 9.67 -4.88 -1.57
N HIS A 70 10.73 -4.60 -2.32
CA HIS A 70 11.46 -5.61 -3.09
C HIS A 70 12.04 -6.71 -2.19
N SER A 71 12.62 -6.37 -1.04
CA SER A 71 13.09 -7.37 -0.08
C SER A 71 11.95 -8.26 0.42
N ALA A 72 10.78 -7.67 0.70
CA ALA A 72 9.62 -8.43 1.13
C ALA A 72 9.11 -9.37 0.03
N ILE A 73 9.06 -8.92 -1.23
CA ILE A 73 8.64 -9.74 -2.38
C ILE A 73 9.61 -10.92 -2.62
N ARG A 74 10.91 -10.72 -2.43
CA ARG A 74 11.91 -11.78 -2.60
C ARG A 74 11.88 -12.83 -1.49
N ALA A 75 11.49 -12.45 -0.27
CA ALA A 75 11.49 -13.36 0.89
C ALA A 75 10.41 -14.46 0.83
N ILE A 76 9.52 -14.37 -0.16
CA ILE A 76 8.35 -15.24 -0.39
C ILE A 76 8.49 -16.04 -1.69
N GLN A 77 9.52 -15.74 -2.50
CA GLN A 77 9.83 -16.48 -3.73
C GLN A 77 10.58 -17.78 -3.41
#